data_AF-A0AAU0QFX9-F1
#
_entry.id   AF-A0AAU0QFX9-F1
#
_cell.length_a   1.000
_cell.length_b   1.000
_cell.length_c   1.000
_cell.angle_alpha   90.00
_cell.angle_beta   90.00
_cell.angle_gamma   90.00
#
_symmetry.space_group_name_H-M   'P 1'
#
loop_
_entity.id
_entity.type
_entity.pdbx_description
1 polymer ?
#
loop_
_entity_poly.entity_id
_entity_poly.type
_entity_poly.pdbx_seq_one_letter_code
_entity_poly.pdbx_strand_id
1 'polypeptide(L)'
;MTEPMTVHLPEDMRERVVGIARIADCSSDEIIRRAVEYGLDRAEWEVHILEQVRQIRSGEQKTFSVEEIDEMLGIAGEPGEGALEDIR
;
A
#
# COMPACT_ATOMS: atom_id res chain seq x y z
N MET A 1 6.63 -23.17 -8.53
CA MET A 1 6.91 -22.97 -9.97
C MET A 1 6.40 -21.59 -10.32
N THR A 2 7.21 -20.74 -10.95
CA THR A 2 6.82 -19.39 -11.35
C THR A 2 6.12 -19.48 -12.70
N GLU A 3 4.87 -19.03 -12.80
CA GLU A 3 4.14 -19.00 -14.07
C GLU A 3 4.50 -17.74 -14.86
N PRO A 4 4.68 -17.83 -16.19
CA PRO A 4 5.03 -16.68 -17.01
C PRO A 4 3.84 -15.72 -17.11
N MET A 5 4.08 -14.43 -16.84
CA MET A 5 3.12 -13.36 -17.02
C MET A 5 3.50 -12.51 -18.23
N THR A 6 2.55 -12.21 -19.10
CA THR A 6 2.76 -11.29 -20.22
C THR A 6 2.32 -9.89 -19.81
N VAL A 7 3.21 -8.90 -19.97
CA VAL A 7 2.91 -7.49 -19.66
C VAL A 7 3.01 -6.67 -20.94
N HIS A 8 1.99 -5.84 -21.20
CA HIS A 8 2.00 -4.90 -22.30
C HIS A 8 2.53 -3.55 -21.82
N LEU A 9 3.67 -3.14 -22.38
CA LEU A 9 4.27 -1.84 -22.10
C LEU A 9 4.08 -0.90 -23.30
N PRO A 10 3.66 0.36 -23.04
CA PRO A 10 3.80 1.46 -24.00
C PRO A 10 5.23 1.56 -24.55
N GLU A 11 5.37 2.09 -25.77
CA GLU A 11 6.66 2.15 -26.48
C GLU A 11 7.73 2.91 -25.68
N ASP A 12 7.38 4.07 -25.13
CA ASP A 12 8.25 4.90 -24.30
C ASP A 12 8.74 4.16 -23.05
N MET A 13 7.87 3.41 -22.37
CA MET A 13 8.25 2.60 -21.21
C MET A 13 9.16 1.45 -21.62
N ARG A 14 8.89 0.79 -22.75
CA ARG A 14 9.73 -0.29 -23.27
C ARG A 14 11.15 0.21 -23.56
N GLU A 15 11.29 1.35 -24.23
CA GLU A 15 12.58 1.95 -24.52
C GLU A 15 13.36 2.27 -23.23
N ARG A 16 12.67 2.80 -22.21
CA ARG A 16 13.28 3.07 -20.90
C ARG A 16 13.76 1.79 -20.22
N VAL A 17 12.95 0.73 -20.20
CA VAL A 17 13.33 -0.56 -19.61
C VAL A 17 14.56 -1.13 -20.32
N VAL A 18 14.57 -1.14 -21.67
CA VAL A 18 15.71 -1.61 -22.45
C VAL A 18 16.96 -0.77 -22.19
N GLY A 19 16.81 0.56 -22.08
CA GLY A 19 17.91 1.46 -21.75
C GLY A 19 18.53 1.15 -20.39
N ILE A 20 17.70 0.96 -19.36
CA ILE A 20 18.15 0.62 -18.01
C ILE A 20 18.82 -0.76 -18.00
N ALA A 21 18.22 -1.75 -18.65
CA ALA A 21 18.74 -3.12 -18.72
C ALA A 21 20.14 -3.16 -19.36
N ARG A 22 20.37 -2.38 -20.42
CA ARG A 22 21.69 -2.23 -21.06
C ARG A 22 22.73 -1.62 -20.14
N ILE A 23 22.37 -0.61 -19.34
CA ILE A 23 23.29 0.05 -18.39
C ILE A 23 23.62 -0.88 -17.22
N ALA A 24 22.62 -1.63 -16.73
CA ALA A 24 22.74 -2.53 -15.59
C ALA A 24 23.31 -3.91 -15.94
N ASP A 25 23.59 -4.18 -17.23
CA ASP A 25 24.04 -5.46 -17.76
C ASP A 25 23.15 -6.65 -17.32
N CYS A 26 21.83 -6.48 -17.48
CA CYS A 26 20.84 -7.51 -17.14
C CYS A 26 19.71 -7.58 -18.17
N SER A 27 18.77 -8.51 -17.97
CA SER A 27 17.62 -8.67 -18.87
C SER A 27 16.53 -7.62 -18.59
N SER A 28 15.73 -7.30 -19.62
CA SER A 28 14.56 -6.43 -19.45
C SER A 28 13.54 -7.02 -18.48
N ASP A 29 13.36 -8.34 -18.48
CA ASP A 29 12.47 -9.04 -17.56
C ASP A 29 12.92 -8.87 -16.10
N GLU A 30 14.22 -8.85 -15.84
CA GLU A 30 14.74 -8.62 -14.50
C GLU A 30 14.45 -7.19 -14.03
N ILE A 31 14.60 -6.19 -14.91
CA ILE A 31 14.25 -4.81 -14.60
C ILE A 31 12.74 -4.68 -14.31
N ILE A 32 11.89 -5.32 -15.11
CA ILE A 32 10.43 -5.31 -14.90
C ILE A 32 10.09 -5.97 -13.58
N ARG A 33 10.65 -7.16 -13.30
CA ARG A 33 10.44 -7.86 -12.03
C ARG A 33 10.82 -6.99 -10.83
N ARG A 34 12.01 -6.38 -10.86
CA ARG A 34 12.48 -5.49 -9.78
C ARG A 34 11.55 -4.28 -9.62
N ALA A 35 11.13 -3.66 -10.72
CA ALA A 35 10.22 -2.52 -10.67
C ALA A 35 8.86 -2.89 -10.06
N VAL A 36 8.32 -4.07 -10.40
CA VAL A 36 7.10 -4.59 -9.78
C VAL A 36 7.30 -4.87 -8.30
N GLU A 37 8.39 -5.55 -7.91
CA GLU A 37 8.71 -5.84 -6.51
C GLU A 37 8.81 -4.56 -5.67
N TYR A 38 9.49 -3.52 -6.17
CA TYR A 38 9.58 -2.23 -5.46
C TYR A 38 8.25 -1.48 -5.37
N GLY A 39 7.34 -1.70 -6.33
CA GLY A 39 6.06 -1.01 -6.38
C GLY A 39 4.93 -1.73 -5.62
N LEU A 40 5.10 -3.01 -5.28
CA LEU A 40 3.99 -3.87 -4.86
C LEU A 40 3.40 -3.42 -3.53
N ASP A 41 4.23 -3.22 -2.49
CA ASP A 41 3.77 -2.78 -1.17
C ASP A 41 2.98 -1.47 -1.24
N ARG A 42 3.45 -0.53 -2.08
CA ARG A 42 2.77 0.74 -2.31
C ARG A 42 1.44 0.54 -3.02
N ALA A 43 1.41 -0.27 -4.08
CA ALA A 43 0.20 -0.54 -4.83
C ALA A 43 -0.86 -1.24 -3.96
N GLU A 44 -0.45 -2.19 -3.10
CA GLU A 44 -1.33 -2.85 -2.14
C GLU A 44 -1.95 -1.85 -1.18
N TRP A 45 -1.14 -0.95 -0.61
CA TRP A 45 -1.64 0.11 0.27
C TRP A 45 -2.62 1.04 -0.46
N GLU A 46 -2.29 1.50 -1.67
CA GLU A 46 -3.16 2.39 -2.46
C GLU A 46 -4.51 1.72 -2.77
N VAL A 47 -4.51 0.43 -3.15
CA VAL A 47 -5.73 -0.34 -3.38
C VAL A 47 -6.55 -0.49 -2.09
N HIS A 48 -5.90 -0.76 -0.97
CA HIS A 48 -6.59 -0.89 0.32
C HIS A 48 -7.32 0.40 0.71
N ILE A 49 -6.67 1.55 0.57
CA ILE A 49 -7.29 2.85 0.84
C ILE A 49 -8.49 3.11 -0.07
N LEU A 50 -8.34 2.84 -1.38
CA LEU A 50 -9.43 3.02 -2.33
C LEU A 50 -10.63 2.13 -2.01
N GLU A 51 -10.37 0.89 -1.58
CA GLU A 51 -11.39 -0.04 -1.13
C GLU A 51 -12.12 0.46 0.12
N GLN A 52 -11.39 0.94 1.14
CA GLN A 52 -11.98 1.53 2.34
C GLN A 52 -12.86 2.73 1.99
N VAL A 53 -12.37 3.63 1.14
CA VAL A 53 -13.17 4.79 0.67
C VAL A 53 -14.43 4.33 -0.05
N ARG A 54 -14.36 3.27 -0.87
CA ARG A 54 -15.53 2.70 -1.54
C ARG A 54 -16.54 2.18 -0.51
N GLN A 55 -16.09 1.40 0.47
CA GLN A 55 -16.94 0.80 1.51
C GLN A 55 -17.63 1.86 2.38
N ILE A 56 -16.93 2.95 2.69
CA ILE A 56 -17.52 4.09 3.41
C ILE A 56 -18.60 4.76 2.54
N ARG A 57 -18.30 5.01 1.26
CA ARG A 57 -19.25 5.65 0.32
C ARG A 57 -20.47 4.80 0.03
N SER A 58 -20.33 3.48 -0.02
CA SER A 58 -21.46 2.55 -0.20
C SER A 58 -22.27 2.34 1.07
N GLY A 59 -21.78 2.82 2.23
CA GLY A 59 -22.39 2.59 3.53
C GLY A 59 -22.17 1.18 4.08
N GLU A 60 -21.30 0.38 3.44
CA GLU A 60 -20.86 -0.93 3.93
C GLU A 60 -19.99 -0.82 5.18
N GLN A 61 -19.22 0.27 5.30
CA GLN A 61 -18.51 0.65 6.52
C GLN A 61 -19.05 1.96 7.08
N LYS A 62 -19.19 2.01 8.42
CA LYS A 62 -19.42 3.25 9.15
C LYS A 62 -18.09 3.82 9.60
N THR A 63 -17.96 5.13 9.49
CA THR A 63 -16.88 5.86 10.17
C THR A 63 -17.39 6.28 11.55
N PHE A 64 -16.50 6.24 12.53
CA PHE A 64 -16.73 6.76 13.87
C PHE A 64 -15.65 7.82 14.11
N SER A 65 -16.02 8.92 14.76
CA SER A 65 -15.07 9.89 15.30
C SER A 65 -14.25 9.29 16.44
N VAL A 66 -13.11 9.92 16.75
CA VAL A 66 -12.25 9.46 17.86
C VAL A 66 -13.01 9.54 19.18
N GLU A 67 -13.78 10.61 19.38
CA GLU A 67 -14.61 10.82 20.55
C GLU A 67 -15.68 9.73 20.71
N GLU A 68 -16.33 9.32 19.60
CA GLU A 68 -17.28 8.20 19.60
C GLU A 68 -16.59 6.88 19.97
N ILE A 69 -15.37 6.63 19.47
CA ILE A 69 -14.59 5.44 19.82
C ILE A 69 -14.16 5.47 21.29
N ASP A 70 -13.72 6.62 21.79
CA ASP A 70 -13.30 6.79 23.18
C ASP A 70 -14.45 6.58 24.16
N GLU A 71 -15.64 7.08 23.81
CA GLU A 71 -16.87 6.82 24.56
C GLU A 71 -17.26 5.33 24.50
N MET A 72 -17.21 4.71 23.31
CA MET A 72 -17.52 3.28 23.14
C MET A 72 -16.57 2.35 23.89
N LEU A 73 -15.29 2.72 24.00
CA LEU A 73 -14.26 1.97 24.71
C LEU A 73 -14.18 2.32 26.20
N GLY A 74 -14.94 3.34 26.65
CA GLY A 74 -14.93 3.80 28.04
C GLY A 74 -13.62 4.46 28.47
N ILE A 75 -12.85 4.98 27.50
CA ILE A 75 -11.56 5.68 27.71
C ILE A 75 -11.69 7.20 27.60
N ALA A 76 -12.92 7.72 27.45
CA ALA A 76 -13.19 9.15 27.40
C ALA A 76 -12.72 9.88 28.69
N GLY A 77 -11.56 10.53 28.59
CA GLY A 77 -10.88 11.29 29.64
C GLY A 77 -9.43 11.60 29.26
N GLU A 78 -8.80 12.60 29.88
CA GLU A 78 -7.35 12.82 29.70
C GLU A 78 -6.58 11.54 30.12
N PRO A 79 -5.58 11.09 29.34
CA PRO A 79 -4.76 9.96 29.76
C PRO A 79 -4.16 10.27 31.12
N GLY A 80 -4.38 9.38 32.10
CA GLY A 80 -3.79 9.52 33.42
C GLY A 80 -2.26 9.65 33.29
N GLU A 81 -1.67 10.58 34.03
CA GLU A 81 -0.22 10.76 34.15
C GLU A 81 0.43 9.38 34.42
N GLY A 82 1.10 8.80 33.41
CA GLY A 82 1.72 7.47 33.48
C GLY A 82 1.27 6.43 32.44
N ALA A 83 0.25 6.71 31.62
CA ALA A 83 -0.29 5.73 30.65
C ALA A 83 0.73 5.19 29.61
N LEU A 84 1.85 5.89 29.40
CA LEU A 84 2.93 5.46 28.50
C LEU A 84 4.02 4.61 29.18
N GLU A 85 4.00 4.50 30.51
CA GLU A 85 5.00 3.73 31.28
C GLU A 85 4.67 2.22 31.31
N ASP A 86 3.42 1.85 31.06
CA ASP A 86 2.91 0.46 31.10
C ASP A 86 3.08 -0.32 29.79
N ILE A 87 3.56 0.32 28.70
CA ILE A 87 3.75 -0.31 27.38
C ILE A 87 5.24 -0.63 27.15
N ARG A 88 5.85 -1.39 28.08
CA ARG A 88 7.25 -1.84 27.96
C ARG A 88 7.39 -3.35 27.82
#